data_AF-A0A942PA89-F1
#
_entry.id   AF-A0A942PA89-F1
#
_cell.length_a   1.000
_cell.length_b   1.000
_cell.length_c   1.000
_cell.angle_alpha   90.00
_cell.angle_beta   90.00
_cell.angle_gamma   90.00
#
_symmetry.space_group_name_H-M   'P 1'
#
loop_
_entity.id
_entity.type
_entity.pdbx_description
1 polymer ?
#
loop_
_entity_poly.entity_id
_entity_poly.type
_entity_poly.pdbx_seq_one_letter_code
_entity_poly.pdbx_strand_id
1 'polypeptide(L)'
;MEEELILPKWVWAFPVLIILLALGYLYSPRERDGRPILLLPDVRAVETYRLAIVRWRGQAQRLDMQISTILSGRFGEDLFTRSRESQKM
;
A
#
# COMPACT_ATOMS: atom_id res chain seq x y z
N MET A 1 25.28 -47.66 19.47
CA MET A 1 23.86 -48.00 19.35
C MET A 1 23.19 -46.79 18.74
N GLU A 2 22.97 -46.83 17.43
CA GLU A 2 22.32 -45.73 16.71
C GLU A 2 20.82 -45.88 16.97
N GLU A 3 20.25 -44.99 17.77
CA GLU A 3 18.80 -44.93 17.94
C GLU A 3 18.21 -44.38 16.63
N GLU A 4 17.62 -45.27 15.84
CA GLU A 4 16.81 -44.86 14.69
C GLU A 4 15.63 -44.03 15.21
N LEU A 5 15.72 -42.70 15.07
CA LEU A 5 14.62 -41.79 15.35
C LEU A 5 13.52 -42.04 14.31
N ILE A 6 12.57 -42.90 14.64
CA ILE A 6 11.35 -43.12 13.86
C ILE A 6 10.45 -41.90 14.06
N LEU A 7 10.65 -40.88 13.22
CA LEU A 7 9.84 -39.67 13.21
C LEU A 7 8.41 -40.00 12.74
N PRO A 8 7.38 -39.78 13.59
CA PRO A 8 6.00 -40.01 13.20
C PRO A 8 5.60 -39.10 12.04
N LYS A 9 4.83 -39.62 11.08
CA LYS A 9 4.37 -38.86 9.90
C LYS A 9 3.62 -37.56 10.27
N TRP A 10 3.00 -37.52 11.44
CA TRP A 10 2.31 -36.34 11.98
C TRP A 10 3.23 -35.16 12.31
N VAL A 11 4.55 -35.37 12.45
CA VAL A 11 5.51 -34.28 12.70
C VAL A 11 5.51 -33.26 11.55
N TRP A 12 5.19 -33.69 10.33
CA TRP A 12 5.03 -32.79 9.18
C TRP A 12 3.81 -31.87 9.26
N ALA A 13 2.82 -32.19 10.10
CA ALA A 13 1.67 -31.30 10.29
C ALA A 13 2.06 -30.02 11.06
N PHE A 14 3.09 -30.09 11.90
CA PHE A 14 3.54 -28.97 12.72
C PHE A 14 4.08 -27.77 11.89
N PRO A 15 5.02 -27.94 10.94
CA PRO A 15 5.46 -26.84 10.09
C PRO A 15 4.32 -26.29 9.23
N VAL A 16 3.41 -27.15 8.76
CA VAL A 16 2.22 -26.71 8.01
C VAL A 16 1.32 -25.83 8.86
N LEU A 17 1.05 -26.22 10.11
CA LEU A 17 0.27 -25.44 11.07
C LEU A 17 0.93 -24.07 11.33
N ILE A 18 2.25 -24.04 11.53
CA ILE A 18 3.00 -22.80 11.74
C ILE A 18 2.88 -21.88 10.53
N ILE A 19 3.00 -22.41 9.32
CA ILE A 19 2.86 -21.63 8.08
C ILE A 19 1.45 -21.04 7.99
N LEU A 20 0.41 -21.84 8.25
CA LEU A 20 -0.98 -21.35 8.23
C LEU A 20 -1.23 -20.25 9.28
N LEU A 21 -0.69 -20.40 10.49
CA LEU A 21 -0.77 -19.38 11.53
C LEU A 21 -0.02 -18.11 11.15
N ALA A 22 1.18 -18.24 10.59
CA ALA A 22 1.97 -17.09 10.14
C ALA A 22 1.24 -16.34 9.02
N LEU A 23 0.68 -17.04 8.04
CA LEU A 23 -0.11 -16.45 6.98
C LEU A 23 -1.35 -15.74 7.54
N GLY A 24 -2.09 -16.39 8.44
CA GLY A 24 -3.23 -15.76 9.10
C GLY A 24 -2.83 -14.50 9.87
N TYR A 25 -1.71 -14.53 10.58
CA TYR A 25 -1.21 -13.38 11.32
C TYR A 25 -0.78 -12.21 10.40
N LEU A 26 -0.08 -12.49 9.29
CA LEU A 26 0.40 -11.47 8.36
C LEU A 26 -0.71 -10.84 7.53
N TYR A 27 -1.68 -11.64 7.09
CA TYR A 27 -2.69 -11.20 6.12
C TYR A 27 -4.05 -10.87 6.76
N SER A 28 -4.27 -11.21 8.03
CA SER A 28 -5.49 -10.79 8.73
C SER A 28 -5.51 -9.27 8.87
N PRO A 29 -6.50 -8.57 8.30
CA PRO A 29 -6.65 -7.13 8.51
C PRO A 29 -6.92 -6.85 9.99
N ARG A 30 -6.08 -6.02 10.59
CA ARG A 30 -6.21 -5.58 11.99
C ARG A 30 -6.36 -4.07 12.04
N GLU A 31 -7.18 -3.60 12.98
CA GLU A 31 -7.32 -2.18 13.28
C GLU A 31 -6.02 -1.60 13.84
N ARG A 32 -5.95 -0.26 13.90
CA ARG A 32 -4.86 0.47 14.56
C ARG A 32 -4.65 0.06 16.03
N ASP A 33 -5.69 -0.43 16.67
CA ASP A 33 -5.69 -0.89 18.07
C ASP A 33 -5.50 -2.42 18.20
N GLY A 34 -5.12 -3.11 17.11
CA GLY A 34 -4.86 -4.55 17.10
C GLY A 34 -6.12 -5.43 17.09
N ARG A 35 -7.31 -4.84 17.02
CA ARG A 35 -8.58 -5.57 16.98
C ARG A 35 -8.78 -6.24 15.62
N PRO A 36 -9.21 -7.51 15.56
CA PRO A 36 -9.58 -8.16 14.32
C PRO A 36 -10.82 -7.47 13.76
N ILE A 37 -10.66 -6.87 12.60
CA ILE A 37 -11.74 -6.14 11.95
C ILE A 37 -12.55 -7.14 11.11
N LEU A 38 -13.76 -7.44 11.58
CA LEU A 38 -14.79 -8.07 10.76
C LEU A 38 -15.46 -6.98 9.93
N LEU A 39 -14.79 -6.54 8.85
CA LEU A 39 -15.50 -5.75 7.85
C LEU A 39 -16.40 -6.71 7.10
N LEU A 40 -17.70 -6.59 7.35
CA LEU A 40 -18.69 -6.96 6.35
C LEU A 40 -18.25 -6.38 5.00
N PRO A 41 -18.43 -7.10 3.87
CA PRO A 41 -17.92 -6.69 2.57
C PRO A 41 -18.29 -5.24 2.22
N ASP A 42 -19.48 -4.81 2.60
CA ASP A 42 -19.97 -3.45 2.39
C ASP A 42 -19.18 -2.40 3.17
N VAL A 43 -18.83 -2.68 4.42
CA VAL A 43 -18.04 -1.76 5.26
C VAL A 43 -16.60 -1.68 4.75
N ARG A 44 -16.05 -2.79 4.22
CA ARG A 44 -14.72 -2.80 3.61
C ARG A 44 -14.65 -1.92 2.36
N ALA A 45 -15.72 -1.94 1.55
CA ALA A 45 -15.79 -1.11 0.35
C ALA A 45 -15.77 0.38 0.71
N VAL A 46 -16.53 0.78 1.73
CA VAL A 46 -16.55 2.15 2.24
C VAL A 46 -15.20 2.58 2.79
N GLU A 47 -14.52 1.74 3.57
CA GLU A 47 -13.20 2.08 4.11
C GLU A 47 -12.13 2.17 3.01
N THR A 48 -12.19 1.29 2.00
CA THR A 48 -11.32 1.35 0.82
C THR A 48 -11.53 2.66 0.07
N TYR A 49 -12.78 3.07 -0.11
CA TYR A 49 -13.12 4.35 -0.72
C TYR A 49 -12.62 5.54 0.10
N ARG A 50 -12.80 5.50 1.43
CA ARG A 50 -12.30 6.53 2.35
C ARG A 50 -10.78 6.71 2.24
N LEU A 51 -10.03 5.61 2.25
CA LEU A 51 -8.58 5.61 2.10
C LEU A 51 -8.14 6.14 0.73
N ALA A 52 -8.87 5.79 -0.34
CA ALA A 52 -8.62 6.29 -1.68
C ALA A 52 -8.80 7.82 -1.77
N ILE A 53 -9.87 8.38 -1.17
CA ILE A 53 -10.09 9.83 -1.14
C ILE A 53 -8.96 10.55 -0.41
N VAL A 54 -8.54 10.04 0.75
CA VAL A 54 -7.46 10.68 1.52
C VAL A 54 -6.16 10.71 0.71
N ARG A 55 -5.84 9.61 0.01
CA ARG A 55 -4.68 9.55 -0.91
C ARG A 55 -4.83 10.54 -2.07
N TRP A 56 -6.01 10.59 -2.68
CA TRP A 56 -6.29 11.47 -3.80
C TRP A 56 -6.17 12.95 -3.40
N ARG A 57 -6.66 13.32 -2.22
CA ARG A 57 -6.51 14.68 -1.65
C ARG A 57 -5.03 15.07 -1.54
N GLY A 58 -4.19 14.18 -1.02
CA GLY A 58 -2.75 14.43 -0.92
C GLY A 58 -2.07 14.57 -2.29
N GLN A 59 -2.50 13.80 -3.29
CA GLN A 59 -2.02 13.94 -4.67
C GLN A 59 -2.47 15.26 -5.31
N ALA A 60 -3.72 15.67 -5.09
CA ALA A 60 -4.25 16.94 -5.59
C ALA A 60 -3.49 18.15 -5.01
N GLN A 61 -3.16 18.12 -3.70
CA GLN A 61 -2.35 19.18 -3.09
C GLN A 61 -0.93 19.25 -3.66
N ARG A 62 -0.31 18.10 -3.98
CA ARG A 62 1.00 18.08 -4.64
C ARG A 62 0.92 18.64 -6.06
N LEU A 63 -0.12 18.28 -6.81
CA LEU A 63 -0.36 18.80 -8.14
C LEU A 63 -0.54 20.32 -8.12
N ASP A 64 -1.34 20.83 -7.19
CA ASP A 64 -1.56 22.27 -7.00
C ASP A 64 -0.23 23.01 -6.70
N MET A 65 0.60 22.45 -5.82
CA MET A 65 1.93 23.01 -5.54
C MET A 65 2.85 23.01 -6.76
N GLN A 66 2.82 21.95 -7.58
CA GLN A 66 3.59 21.87 -8.81
C GLN A 66 3.12 22.92 -9.83
N ILE A 67 1.81 23.06 -10.02
CA ILE A 67 1.21 24.08 -10.89
C ILE A 67 1.58 25.48 -10.41
N SER A 68 1.40 25.77 -9.12
CA SER A 68 1.77 27.06 -8.51
C SER A 68 3.26 27.36 -8.70
N THR A 69 4.14 26.36 -8.55
CA THR A 69 5.58 26.52 -8.79
C THR A 69 5.88 26.87 -10.25
N ILE A 70 5.25 26.17 -11.21
CA ILE A 70 5.39 26.45 -12.64
C ILE A 70 4.88 27.85 -12.99
N LEU A 71 3.71 28.23 -12.48
CA LEU A 71 3.07 29.52 -12.75
C LEU A 71 3.75 30.70 -12.04
N SER A 72 4.35 30.48 -10.86
CA SER A 72 5.01 31.54 -10.08
C SER A 72 6.26 32.13 -10.75
N GLY A 73 6.71 31.56 -11.88
CA GLY A 73 7.89 32.05 -12.57
C GLY A 73 9.17 31.94 -11.74
N ARG A 74 9.19 31.13 -10.66
CA ARG A 74 10.36 30.97 -9.77
C ARG A 74 11.60 30.44 -10.50
N PHE A 75 11.44 29.93 -11.72
CA PHE A 75 12.52 29.51 -12.64
C PHE A 75 12.65 30.39 -13.90
N GLY A 76 12.12 31.62 -13.88
CA GLY A 76 12.57 32.74 -14.71
C GLY A 76 12.14 32.79 -16.19
N GLU A 77 11.52 31.75 -16.73
CA GLU A 77 11.12 31.71 -18.15
C GLU A 77 9.61 31.65 -18.34
N ASP A 78 9.11 32.46 -19.25
CA ASP A 78 7.72 32.45 -19.71
C ASP A 78 7.31 31.05 -20.20
N LEU A 79 6.13 30.58 -19.79
CA LEU A 79 5.56 29.29 -20.19
C LEU A 79 5.40 29.19 -21.70
N PHE A 80 5.18 30.33 -22.36
CA PHE A 80 5.11 30.40 -23.81
C PHE A 80 6.46 30.09 -24.47
N THR A 81 7.56 30.58 -23.89
CA THR A 81 8.92 30.28 -24.36
C THR A 81 9.23 28.78 -24.23
N ARG A 82 8.95 28.17 -23.08
CA ARG A 82 9.11 26.71 -22.89
C ARG A 82 8.25 25.88 -23.82
N SER A 83 6.98 26.27 -24.02
CA SER A 83 6.08 25.58 -24.96
C SER A 83 6.65 25.61 -26.38
N ARG A 84 7.22 26.74 -26.81
CA ARG A 84 7.85 26.86 -28.12
C ARG A 84 9.15 26.06 -28.25
N GLU A 85 9.93 25.92 -27.18
CA GLU A 85 11.13 25.09 -27.18
C GLU A 85 10.81 23.58 -27.23
N SER A 86 9.83 23.13 -26.45
CA SER A 86 9.34 21.74 -26.50
C SER A 86 8.80 21.33 -27.88
N GLN A 87 8.26 22.27 -28.65
CA GLN A 87 7.75 22.04 -30.00
C GLN A 87 8.84 22.09 -31.08
N LYS A 88 10.05 22.51 -30.74
CA LYS A 88 11.22 22.53 -31.65
C LYS A 88 12.09 21.27 -31.54
N MET A 89 11.81 20.39 -30.56
CA MET A 89 12.39 19.05 -30.43
C MET A 89 11.65 18.02 -31.29
#